data_AF-A0A354Q897-F1
#
_entry.id   AF-A0A354Q897-F1
#
_cell.length_a   1.000
_cell.length_b   1.000
_cell.length_c   1.000
_cell.angle_alpha   90.00
_cell.angle_beta   90.00
_cell.angle_gamma   90.00
#
_symmetry.space_group_name_H-M   'P 1'
#
loop_
_entity.id
_entity.type
_entity.pdbx_description
1 polymer ?
#
loop_
_entity_poly.entity_id
_entity_poly.type
_entity_poly.pdbx_seq_one_letter_code
_entity_poly.pdbx_strand_id
1 'polypeptide(L)' 'LTGLQDWYIVRQLKNFKAGIRGTKSGDLFGMQMRPMAMTLANDEAINNVAAYIATFK' A
#
# COMPACT_ATOMS: atom_id res chain seq x y z
N LEU A 1 -4.62 6.83 -8.51
CA LEU A 1 -3.29 6.20 -8.28
C LEU A 1 -2.32 6.57 -9.40
N THR A 2 -2.80 6.81 -10.62
CA THR A 2 -2.04 7.39 -11.71
C THR A 2 -1.45 8.75 -11.32
N GLY A 3 -0.15 8.93 -11.58
CA GLY A 3 0.62 10.13 -11.21
C GLY A 3 1.26 10.12 -9.82
N LEU A 4 1.06 9.10 -8.99
CA LEU A 4 1.78 8.96 -7.73
C LEU A 4 3.18 8.38 -7.97
N GLN A 5 4.16 8.90 -7.24
CA GLN A 5 5.54 8.42 -7.31
C GLN A 5 5.69 7.05 -6.62
N ASP A 6 6.54 6.18 -7.16
CA ASP A 6 6.72 4.80 -6.70
C ASP A 6 7.05 4.73 -5.19
N TRP A 7 7.95 5.60 -4.72
CA TRP A 7 8.33 5.65 -3.30
C TRP A 7 7.13 5.96 -2.39
N TYR A 8 6.16 6.74 -2.87
CA TYR A 8 4.97 7.07 -2.11
C TYR A 8 4.07 5.85 -1.99
N ILE A 9 3.86 5.09 -3.07
CA ILE A 9 3.09 3.83 -3.05
C ILE A 9 3.74 2.81 -2.09
N VAL A 10 5.05 2.61 -2.18
CA VAL A 10 5.81 1.73 -1.27
C VAL A 10 5.62 2.16 0.18
N ARG A 11 5.76 3.46 0.48
CA ARG A 11 5.57 4.00 1.83
C ARG A 11 4.14 3.75 2.33
N GLN A 12 3.12 3.94 1.49
CA GLN A 12 1.74 3.69 1.89
C GLN A 12 1.48 2.21 2.19
N LEU A 13 1.96 1.29 1.33
CA LEU A 13 1.84 -0.14 1.56
C LEU A 13 2.52 -0.57 2.88
N LYS A 14 3.71 -0.04 3.16
CA LYS A 14 4.40 -0.26 4.45
C LYS A 14 3.60 0.29 5.63
N ASN A 15 3.01 1.48 5.51
CA ASN A 15 2.18 2.06 6.57
C ASN A 15 0.90 1.26 6.84
N PHE A 16 0.26 0.70 5.80
CA PHE A 16 -0.89 -0.19 5.97
C PHE A 16 -0.49 -1.49 6.65
N LYS A 17 0.62 -2.12 6.23
CA LYS A 17 1.16 -3.33 6.85
C LYS A 17 1.55 -3.12 8.32
N ALA A 18 2.17 -1.97 8.64
CA ALA A 18 2.52 -1.59 10.00
C ALA A 18 1.33 -1.11 10.85
N GLY A 19 0.15 -0.94 10.26
CA GLY A 19 -1.03 -0.46 10.96
C GLY A 19 -1.05 1.04 11.30
N ILE A 20 -0.11 1.80 10.76
CA ILE A 20 -0.07 3.27 10.83
C ILE A 20 -1.28 3.86 10.07
N ARG A 21 -1.73 3.19 9.00
CA ARG A 21 -2.99 3.49 8.29
C ARG A 21 -3.95 2.31 8.34
N GLY A 22 -5.24 2.58 8.16
CA GLY A 22 -6.28 1.55 8.12
C GLY A 22 -6.70 0.98 9.47
N THR A 23 -6.35 1.67 10.56
CA THR A 23 -6.73 1.34 11.95
C THR A 23 -7.71 2.32 12.57
N LYS A 24 -7.86 3.49 11.96
CA LYS A 24 -8.72 4.55 12.49
C LYS A 24 -10.19 4.24 12.18
N SER A 25 -11.03 4.31 13.20
CA SER A 25 -12.50 4.24 13.04
C SER A 25 -12.98 5.30 12.06
N GLY A 26 -13.67 4.87 11.01
CA GLY A 26 -14.15 5.72 9.91
C GLY A 26 -13.27 5.75 8.66
N ASP A 27 -12.05 5.18 8.69
CA ASP A 27 -11.19 4.99 7.50
C ASP A 27 -11.56 3.70 6.76
N LEU A 28 -12.77 3.64 6.18
CA LEU A 28 -13.31 2.44 5.52
C LEU A 28 -12.36 1.90 4.44
N PHE A 29 -11.80 2.79 3.62
CA PHE A 29 -10.87 2.42 2.56
C PHE A 29 -9.52 1.97 3.11
N GLY A 30 -9.00 2.62 4.15
CA GLY A 30 -7.77 2.18 4.79
C GLY A 30 -7.93 0.82 5.48
N MET A 31 -9.10 0.56 6.09
CA MET A 31 -9.43 -0.73 6.68
C MET A 31 -9.43 -1.86 5.65
N GLN A 32 -9.87 -1.58 4.41
CA GLN A 32 -9.78 -2.55 3.30
C GLN A 32 -8.33 -2.74 2.81
N MET A 33 -7.53 -1.68 2.79
CA MET A 33 -6.13 -1.75 2.32
C MET A 33 -5.21 -2.49 3.28
N ARG A 34 -5.51 -2.49 4.59
CA ARG A 34 -4.69 -3.16 5.61
C ARG A 34 -4.53 -4.67 5.38
N PRO A 35 -5.59 -5.50 5.27
CA PRO A 35 -5.44 -6.93 5.00
C PRO A 35 -4.73 -7.19 3.67
N MET A 36 -4.95 -6.35 2.65
CA MET A 36 -4.27 -6.45 1.36
C MET A 36 -2.76 -6.18 1.48
N ALA A 37 -2.34 -5.22 2.30
CA ALA A 37 -0.92 -4.96 2.55
C ALA A 37 -0.26 -6.06 3.41
N MET A 38 -1.03 -6.76 4.24
CA MET A 38 -0.55 -7.86 5.07
C MET A 38 -0.24 -9.14 4.27
N THR A 39 -0.83 -9.32 3.07
CA THR A 39 -0.52 -10.46 2.20
C THR A 39 0.86 -10.34 1.52
N LEU A 40 1.42 -9.13 1.47
CA LEU A 40 2.74 -8.88 0.89
C LEU A 40 3.80 -9.38 1.85
N ALA A 41 4.42 -10.52 1.55
CA ALA A 41 5.30 -11.23 2.47
C ALA A 41 6.53 -10.40 2.89
N ASN A 42 7.18 -9.73 1.94
CA ASN A 42 8.44 -9.04 2.13
C ASN A 42 8.49 -7.69 1.36
N ASP A 43 9.61 -6.97 1.51
CA ASP A 43 9.81 -5.67 0.84
C ASP A 43 9.88 -5.79 -0.69
N GLU A 44 10.35 -6.92 -1.21
CA GLU A 44 10.36 -7.20 -2.65
C GLU A 44 8.94 -7.27 -3.23
N ALA A 45 8.03 -7.97 -2.56
CA ALA A 45 6.62 -8.02 -2.94
C ALA A 45 5.97 -6.63 -2.94
N ILE A 46 6.30 -5.78 -1.96
CA ILE A 46 5.83 -4.39 -1.89
C ILE A 46 6.35 -3.57 -3.08
N ASN A 47 7.64 -3.68 -3.38
CA ASN A 47 8.24 -2.95 -4.50
C ASN A 47 7.68 -3.41 -5.85
N ASN A 48 7.45 -4.72 -6.03
CA ASN A 48 6.86 -5.27 -7.25
C ASN A 48 5.43 -4.75 -7.48
N VAL A 49 4.61 -4.68 -6.43
CA VAL A 49 3.26 -4.08 -6.52
C VAL A 49 3.33 -2.60 -6.86
N ALA A 50 4.25 -1.85 -6.23
CA ALA A 50 4.42 -0.42 -6.54
C ALA A 50 4.85 -0.20 -8.00
N ALA A 51 5.82 -0.98 -8.49
CA ALA A 51 6.28 -0.94 -9.87
C ALA A 51 5.16 -1.29 -10.86
N TYR A 52 4.34 -2.31 -10.55
CA TYR A 52 3.18 -2.66 -11.35
C TYR A 52 2.15 -1.53 -11.40
N ILE A 53 1.83 -0.91 -10.26
CA ILE A 53 0.92 0.23 -10.19
C ILE A 53 1.43 1.40 -11.05
N ALA A 54 2.74 1.62 -11.08
CA ALA A 54 3.37 2.66 -11.88
C ALA A 54 3.24 2.45 -13.40
N THR A 55 2.95 1.23 -13.86
CA THR A 55 2.73 0.93 -15.29
C THR A 55 1.38 1.42 -15.82
N PHE A 56 0.39 1.64 -14.96
CA PHE A 56 -0.97 2.04 -15.36
C PHE A 56 -1.13 3.52 -15.71
N LYS A 57 -0.11 4.17 -16.27
CA LYS A 57 -0.09 5.61 -16.59
C LYS A 57 -1.33 6.06 -17.36
#